data_AF-C6JW50-F1
#
_entry.id   AF-C6JW50-F1
#
_cell.length_a   1.000
_cell.length_b   1.000
_cell.length_c   1.000
_cell.angle_alpha   90.00
_cell.angle_beta   90.00
_cell.angle_gamma   90.00
#
_symmetry.space_group_name_H-M   'P 1'
#
loop_
_entity.id
_entity.type
_entity.pdbx_description
1 polymer ?
#
loop_
_entity_poly.entity_id
_entity_poly.type
_entity_poly.pdbx_seq_one_letter_code
_entity_poly.pdbx_strand_id
1 'polypeptide(L)'
;MAASPYYLRQTHAPDCGCSVCWSARQAIPLHSPSPCPDCRPPGLPYLEDGRWLCRPRSFCAKHDPSRRPPKYWHVVYDSGKPTPFVPVREAFQLEG
;
A
#
# COMPACT_ATOMS: atom_id res chain seq x y z
N MET A 1 -9.37 -30.35 21.74
CA MET A 1 -9.47 -30.05 20.30
C MET A 1 -8.43 -28.98 20.01
N ALA A 2 -7.32 -29.35 19.38
CA ALA A 2 -6.18 -28.45 19.16
C ALA A 2 -6.55 -27.39 18.11
N ALA A 3 -6.39 -26.11 18.47
CA ALA A 3 -6.57 -25.01 17.54
C ALA A 3 -5.44 -25.04 16.50
N SER A 4 -5.79 -25.26 15.23
CA SER A 4 -4.84 -25.25 14.13
C SER A 4 -4.30 -23.83 13.92
N PRO A 5 -2.97 -23.63 13.85
CA PRO A 5 -2.34 -22.29 13.81
C PRO A 5 -2.47 -21.59 12.45
N TYR A 6 -3.09 -22.23 11.47
CA TYR A 6 -3.20 -21.71 10.11
C TYR A 6 -4.52 -20.96 9.93
N TYR A 7 -4.53 -19.68 10.31
CA TYR A 7 -5.59 -18.73 9.89
C TYR A 7 -5.61 -18.55 8.36
N LEU A 8 -4.47 -18.81 7.70
CA LEU A 8 -4.35 -18.77 6.25
C LEU A 8 -5.11 -19.95 5.64
N ARG A 9 -6.11 -19.65 4.80
CA ARG A 9 -6.90 -20.58 3.97
C ARG A 9 -8.07 -21.30 4.67
N GLN A 10 -8.51 -20.85 5.83
CA GLN A 10 -9.79 -21.34 6.37
C GLN A 10 -10.94 -20.80 5.52
N THR A 11 -11.92 -21.64 5.25
CA THR A 11 -13.17 -21.21 4.60
C THR A 11 -14.01 -20.49 5.64
N HIS A 12 -14.26 -19.20 5.41
CA HIS A 12 -15.12 -18.41 6.29
C HIS A 12 -16.58 -18.80 6.11
N ALA A 13 -17.37 -18.67 7.18
CA ALA A 13 -18.83 -18.82 7.09
C ALA A 13 -19.42 -17.82 6.08
N PRO A 14 -20.50 -18.18 5.36
CA PRO A 14 -21.10 -17.32 4.33
C PRO A 14 -21.49 -15.92 4.81
N ASP A 15 -21.77 -15.77 6.10
CA ASP A 15 -22.18 -14.56 6.81
C ASP A 15 -21.07 -13.92 7.66
N CYS A 16 -19.82 -14.37 7.52
CA CYS A 16 -18.68 -13.85 8.30
C CYS A 16 -18.54 -12.33 8.19
N GLY A 17 -18.49 -11.64 9.34
CA GLY A 17 -18.37 -10.18 9.44
C GLY A 17 -16.94 -9.66 9.64
N CYS A 18 -15.90 -10.48 9.43
CA CYS A 18 -14.53 -10.00 9.57
C CYS A 18 -14.22 -8.94 8.50
N SER A 19 -13.23 -8.08 8.77
CA SER A 19 -12.85 -6.99 7.88
C SER A 19 -12.53 -7.44 6.45
N VAL A 20 -11.91 -8.63 6.29
CA VAL A 20 -11.57 -9.20 4.98
C VAL A 20 -12.81 -9.64 4.20
N CYS A 21 -13.70 -10.43 4.81
CA CYS A 21 -14.93 -10.90 4.17
C CYS A 21 -15.88 -9.74 3.86
N TRP A 22 -15.96 -8.76 4.76
CA TRP A 22 -16.73 -7.54 4.53
C TRP A 22 -16.18 -6.77 3.32
N SER A 23 -14.88 -6.52 3.27
CA SER A 23 -14.25 -5.78 2.16
C SER A 23 -14.44 -6.48 0.80
N ALA A 24 -14.36 -7.82 0.78
CA ALA A 24 -14.60 -8.60 -0.44
C ALA A 24 -16.04 -8.47 -0.95
N ARG A 25 -17.03 -8.34 -0.04
CA ARG A 25 -18.44 -8.14 -0.41
C ARG A 25 -18.74 -6.73 -0.92
N GLN A 26 -17.93 -5.74 -0.56
CA GLN A 26 -18.23 -4.33 -0.84
C GLN A 26 -18.10 -3.92 -2.31
N ALA A 27 -17.74 -4.85 -3.23
CA ALA A 27 -17.69 -4.65 -4.68
C ALA A 27 -17.27 -3.22 -5.04
N ILE A 28 -16.13 -2.78 -4.50
CA ILE A 28 -15.70 -1.39 -4.63
C ILE A 28 -15.45 -1.17 -6.12
N PRO A 29 -16.15 -0.23 -6.78
CA PRO A 29 -15.85 0.10 -8.16
C PRO A 29 -14.40 0.57 -8.22
N LEU A 30 -13.51 -0.26 -8.80
CA LEU A 30 -12.12 0.10 -9.07
C LEU A 30 -11.99 1.24 -10.07
N HIS A 31 -13.11 1.66 -10.66
CA HIS A 31 -13.19 2.67 -11.70
C HIS A 31 -14.16 3.76 -11.27
N SER A 32 -13.67 5.00 -11.28
CA SER A 32 -14.52 6.18 -11.19
C SER A 32 -15.52 6.17 -12.37
N PRO A 33 -16.84 6.28 -12.13
CA PRO A 33 -17.87 6.06 -13.15
C PRO A 33 -17.91 7.07 -14.31
N SER A 34 -17.16 8.17 -14.22
CA SER A 34 -17.16 9.24 -15.22
C SER A 34 -15.75 9.69 -15.56
N PRO A 35 -15.38 9.79 -16.86
CA PRO A 35 -14.12 10.41 -17.25
C PRO A 35 -14.11 11.87 -16.77
N CYS A 36 -13.08 12.24 -16.02
CA CYS A 36 -12.90 13.63 -15.60
C CYS A 36 -12.74 14.52 -16.85
N PRO A 37 -13.50 15.61 -16.99
CA PRO A 37 -13.45 16.46 -18.19
C PRO A 37 -12.08 17.14 -18.38
N ASP A 38 -11.34 17.35 -17.28
CA ASP A 38 -10.03 18.00 -17.28
C ASP A 38 -8.88 17.01 -17.50
N CYS A 39 -9.12 15.71 -17.32
CA CYS A 39 -8.11 14.67 -17.54
C CYS A 39 -8.18 14.18 -18.99
N ARG A 40 -7.02 14.00 -19.63
CA ARG A 40 -6.98 13.43 -20.99
C ARG A 40 -6.38 12.03 -20.96
N PRO A 41 -7.06 11.02 -21.55
CA PRO A 41 -6.49 9.70 -21.73
C PRO A 41 -5.31 9.74 -22.71
N PRO A 42 -4.44 8.71 -22.67
CA PRO A 42 -3.38 8.55 -23.67
C PRO A 42 -4.02 8.48 -25.06
N GLY A 43 -3.39 9.17 -26.01
CA GLY A 43 -3.83 9.15 -27.40
C GLY A 43 -3.44 7.84 -28.10
N LEU A 44 -4.05 7.59 -29.25
CA LEU A 44 -3.57 6.55 -30.16
C LEU A 44 -2.21 6.95 -30.77
N PRO A 45 -1.38 5.97 -31.17
CA PRO A 45 -0.16 6.25 -31.90
C PRO A 45 -0.44 6.98 -33.23
N TYR A 46 0.40 7.94 -33.58
CA TYR A 46 0.34 8.69 -34.84
C TYR A 46 1.75 8.86 -35.42
N LEU A 47 1.83 9.06 -36.74
CA LEU A 47 3.10 9.24 -37.45
C LEU A 47 3.37 10.73 -37.66
N GLU A 48 4.53 11.21 -37.23
CA GLU A 48 4.99 12.60 -37.41
C GLU A 48 6.48 12.54 -37.78
N ASP A 49 6.87 13.15 -38.90
CA ASP A 49 8.24 13.12 -39.44
C ASP A 49 8.90 11.73 -39.50
N GLY A 50 8.11 10.71 -39.85
CA GLY A 50 8.57 9.31 -39.94
C GLY A 50 8.77 8.62 -38.58
N ARG A 51 8.40 9.27 -37.47
CA ARG A 51 8.45 8.71 -36.13
C ARG A 51 7.04 8.43 -35.61
N TRP A 52 6.86 7.26 -35.02
CA TRP A 52 5.64 6.95 -34.27
C TRP A 52 5.68 7.65 -32.91
N LEU A 53 4.69 8.49 -32.66
CA LEU A 53 4.50 9.22 -31.42
C LEU A 53 3.15 8.86 -30.78
N CYS A 54 3.07 9.02 -29.47
CA CYS A 54 1.83 8.84 -28.73
C CYS A 54 1.61 10.07 -27.84
N ARG A 55 0.39 10.63 -27.87
CA ARG A 55 0.05 11.72 -26.95
C ARG A 55 0.07 11.20 -25.50
N PRO A 56 0.87 11.80 -24.59
CA PRO A 56 0.90 11.37 -23.20
C PRO A 56 -0.44 11.63 -22.51
N ARG A 57 -0.72 10.85 -21.47
CA ARG A 57 -1.84 11.08 -20.56
C ARG A 57 -1.58 12.37 -19.76
N SER A 58 -2.64 13.13 -19.47
CA SER A 58 -2.57 14.28 -18.55
C SER A 58 -3.61 14.15 -17.46
N PHE A 59 -3.24 14.61 -16.26
CA PHE A 59 -4.06 14.56 -15.05
C PHE A 59 -4.34 15.99 -14.58
N CYS A 60 -5.55 16.24 -14.09
CA CYS A 60 -5.86 17.49 -13.39
C CYS A 60 -5.36 17.41 -11.93
N ALA A 61 -5.30 18.53 -11.22
CA ALA A 61 -4.79 18.58 -9.84
C ALA A 61 -5.49 17.61 -8.87
N LYS A 62 -6.77 17.29 -9.12
CA LYS A 62 -7.54 16.32 -8.31
C LYS A 62 -7.11 14.86 -8.52
N HIS A 63 -6.57 14.57 -9.71
CA HIS A 63 -6.16 13.24 -10.14
C HIS A 63 -4.64 13.15 -10.35
N ASP A 64 -3.88 14.18 -9.96
CA ASP A 64 -2.43 14.17 -10.07
C ASP A 64 -1.90 13.08 -9.14
N PRO A 65 -1.35 11.98 -9.69
CA PRO A 65 -0.85 10.91 -8.85
C PRO A 65 0.32 11.43 -8.01
N SER A 66 0.35 11.07 -6.73
CA SER A 66 1.49 11.38 -5.88
C SER A 66 2.78 10.96 -6.58
N ARG A 67 3.79 11.83 -6.63
CA ARG A 67 5.08 11.50 -7.21
C ARG A 67 5.57 10.20 -6.58
N ARG A 68 5.97 9.26 -7.43
CA ARG A 68 6.59 8.02 -6.96
C ARG A 68 7.74 8.42 -6.03
N PRO A 69 7.82 7.85 -4.82
CA PRO A 69 8.88 8.21 -3.89
C PRO A 69 10.23 8.05 -4.60
N PRO A 70 11.17 8.99 -4.39
CA PRO A 70 12.48 8.94 -5.01
C PRO A 70 13.16 7.60 -4.75
N LYS A 71 13.93 7.10 -5.72
CA LYS A 71 14.56 5.78 -5.63
C LYS A 71 15.37 5.57 -4.34
N TYR A 72 15.92 6.61 -3.70
CA TYR A 72 16.73 6.50 -2.48
C TYR A 72 15.95 6.19 -1.20
N TRP A 73 14.61 6.14 -1.23
CA TRP A 73 13.78 5.85 -0.05
C TRP A 73 13.90 4.40 0.48
N HIS A 74 14.68 3.52 -0.17
CA HIS A 74 15.01 2.19 0.37
C HIS A 74 16.19 2.22 1.35
N VAL A 75 16.87 3.36 1.52
CA VAL A 75 17.90 3.51 2.55
C VAL A 75 17.19 3.76 3.88
N VAL A 76 16.77 2.67 4.52
CA VAL A 76 16.55 2.69 5.96
C VAL A 76 17.93 2.90 6.57
N TYR A 77 18.16 4.06 7.17
CA TYR A 77 19.33 4.28 8.01
C TYR A 77 19.18 3.32 9.19
N ASP A 78 19.81 2.14 9.09
CA ASP A 78 19.77 1.09 10.10
C ASP A 78 20.69 1.49 11.26
N SER A 79 20.33 2.57 11.97
CA SER A 79 21.04 3.05 13.16
C SER A 79 21.01 2.08 14.33
N GLY A 80 20.59 0.82 14.09
CA GLY A 80 20.05 -0.04 15.11
C GLY A 80 18.80 0.56 15.76
N LYS A 81 18.12 -0.24 16.58
CA LYS A 81 17.22 0.34 17.58
C LYS A 81 18.10 1.22 18.48
N PRO A 82 17.70 2.47 18.80
CA PRO A 82 18.36 3.17 19.90
C PRO A 82 18.19 2.25 21.10
N THR A 83 19.29 1.65 21.57
CA THR A 83 19.31 0.98 22.86
C THR A 83 19.38 2.12 23.86
N PRO A 84 18.25 2.54 24.48
CA PRO A 84 18.35 3.50 25.56
C PRO A 84 19.29 2.90 26.60
N PHE A 85 20.23 3.70 27.08
CA PHE A 85 21.05 3.31 28.21
C PHE A 85 20.12 2.99 29.38
N VAL A 86 20.01 1.71 29.74
CA VAL A 86 19.31 1.26 30.95
C VAL A 86 20.39 1.12 32.02
N PRO A 87 20.43 2.00 33.05
CA PRO A 87 21.32 1.81 34.17
C PRO A 87 20.96 0.48 34.83
N VAL A 88 21.91 -0.47 34.82
CA VAL A 88 21.78 -1.69 35.60
C VAL A 88 21.89 -1.27 37.06
N ARG A 89 20.74 -1.17 37.74
CA ARG A 89 20.72 -1.06 39.20
C ARG A 89 21.14 -2.43 39.72
N GLU A 90 22.17 -2.49 40.55
CA GLU A 90 22.62 -3.75 41.17
C GLU A 90 21.43 -4.53 41.73
N ALA A 91 21.46 -5.85 41.55
CA ALA A 91 20.42 -6.72 42.07
C ALA A 91 20.28 -6.49 43.58
N PHE A 92 19.06 -6.18 44.02
CA PHE A 92 18.80 -6.10 45.46
C PHE A 92 19.07 -7.46 46.09
N GLN A 93 19.80 -7.48 47.21
CA GLN A 93 19.96 -8.69 47.99
C GLN A 93 18.58 -9.15 48.48
N LEU A 94 18.20 -10.38 48.15
CA LEU A 94 17.14 -11.07 48.86
C LEU A 94 17.61 -11.29 50.30
N GLU A 95 17.00 -10.60 51.26
CA GLU A 95 17.08 -11.00 52.66
C GLU A 95 16.37 -12.35 52.82
N GLY A 96 17.01 -13.23 53.61
CA GLY A 96 16.75 -14.68 53.68
C GLY A 96 15.45 -15.12 54.34
#